data_AF-A0A9W5TZF7-F1
#
_entry.id   AF-A0A9W5TZF7-F1
#
_cell.length_a   1.000
_cell.length_b   1.000
_cell.length_c   1.000
_cell.angle_alpha   90.00
_cell.angle_beta   90.00
_cell.angle_gamma   90.00
#
_symmetry.space_group_name_H-M   'P 1'
#
loop_
_entity.id
_entity.type
_entity.pdbx_description
1 polymer ?
#
loop_
_entity_poly.entity_id
_entity_poly.type
_entity_poly.pdbx_seq_one_letter_code
_entity_poly.pdbx_strand_id
1 'polypeptide(L)'
;MGLIFDLLNLAVYVPFLKVNEEDIGRNLTHLKKHQWFQNYLNDEKYRELIIYNKNVRQTIGKFKTKNSYNIRCEKKLHKVLLNVA
;
A
#
# COMPACT_ATOMS: atom_id res chain seq x y z
N MET A 1 5.49 14.15 -20.35
CA MET A 1 6.58 13.91 -19.37
C MET A 1 6.25 14.68 -18.10
N GLY A 2 5.69 14.01 -17.10
CA GLY A 2 5.22 14.67 -15.87
C GLY A 2 4.54 13.68 -14.95
N LEU A 3 5.28 12.69 -14.45
CA LEU A 3 4.78 11.68 -13.50
C LEU A 3 5.49 11.77 -12.14
N ILE A 4 6.08 12.93 -11.83
CA ILE A 4 6.85 13.12 -10.59
C ILE A 4 6.08 13.96 -9.57
N PHE A 5 5.06 14.73 -9.99
CA PHE A 5 4.38 15.70 -9.12
C PHE A 5 3.27 15.14 -8.21
N ASP A 6 2.68 13.98 -8.51
CA ASP A 6 1.63 13.40 -7.66
C ASP A 6 2.16 12.61 -6.45
N LEU A 7 3.46 12.29 -6.44
CA LEU A 7 4.07 11.38 -5.46
C LEU A 7 4.38 12.02 -4.10
N LEU A 8 4.41 13.36 -4.03
CA LEU A 8 4.75 14.10 -2.80
C LEU A 8 3.57 14.24 -1.82
N ASN A 9 2.33 14.07 -2.27
CA ASN A 9 1.17 14.30 -1.41
C ASN A 9 0.83 13.17 -0.44
N LEU A 10 1.28 11.93 -0.68
CA LEU A 10 0.87 10.80 0.18
C LEU A 10 1.57 10.77 1.54
N ALA A 11 2.76 11.36 1.64
CA ALA A 11 3.49 11.45 2.91
C ALA A 11 2.78 12.38 3.92
N VAL A 12 1.95 13.30 3.43
CA VAL A 12 1.17 14.25 4.24
C VAL A 12 -0.11 13.60 4.81
N TYR A 13 -0.57 12.47 4.25
CA TYR A 13 -1.89 11.88 4.55
C TYR A 13 -1.90 10.78 5.64
N VAL A 14 -0.82 10.57 6.39
CA VAL A 14 -0.80 9.51 7.43
C VAL A 14 -0.69 10.09 8.84
N PRO A 15 -1.80 10.44 9.52
CA PRO A 15 -1.78 11.10 10.81
C PRO A 15 -1.85 10.15 12.03
N PHE A 16 -1.40 8.89 11.94
CA PHE A 16 -1.51 7.98 13.10
C PHE A 16 -0.24 7.16 13.33
N LEU A 17 0.45 7.47 14.43
CA LEU A 17 1.62 6.77 14.95
C LEU A 17 1.19 5.79 16.05
N LYS A 18 1.13 4.50 15.72
CA LYS A 18 1.25 3.39 16.67
C LYS A 18 2.23 2.38 16.06
N VAL A 19 2.98 1.65 16.89
CA VAL A 19 4.10 0.73 16.55
C VAL A 19 3.92 -0.16 15.28
N ASN A 20 2.69 -0.45 14.85
CA ASN A 20 2.40 -1.15 13.58
C ASN A 20 2.59 -0.29 12.30
N GLU A 21 2.62 1.03 12.43
CA GLU A 21 2.64 1.99 11.33
C GLU A 21 4.04 2.14 10.72
N GLU A 22 5.09 1.83 11.48
CA GLU A 22 6.45 1.78 10.94
C GLU A 22 6.60 0.63 9.92
N ASP A 23 6.07 -0.55 10.24
CA ASP A 23 6.04 -1.70 9.31
C ASP A 23 5.17 -1.40 8.09
N ILE A 24 4.04 -0.72 8.26
CA ILE A 24 3.20 -0.26 7.15
C ILE A 24 3.98 0.69 6.25
N GLY A 25 4.62 1.72 6.81
CA GLY A 25 5.38 2.71 6.04
C GLY A 25 6.57 2.08 5.29
N ARG A 26 7.32 1.20 5.95
CA ARG A 26 8.40 0.42 5.34
C ARG A 26 7.88 -0.42 4.19
N ASN A 27 6.83 -1.20 4.41
CA ASN A 27 6.24 -2.07 3.38
C ASN A 27 5.67 -1.28 2.21
N LEU A 28 4.97 -0.16 2.46
CA LEU A 28 4.51 0.73 1.41
C LEU A 28 5.68 1.24 0.54
N THR A 29 6.80 1.59 1.16
CA THR A 29 7.99 2.06 0.44
C THR A 29 8.58 0.97 -0.46
N HIS A 30 8.57 -0.29 -0.01
CA HIS A 30 8.95 -1.44 -0.84
C HIS A 30 7.94 -1.72 -1.96
N LEU A 31 6.65 -1.75 -1.62
CA LEU A 31 5.56 -2.06 -2.56
C LEU A 31 5.47 -1.04 -3.70
N LYS A 32 5.67 0.25 -3.43
CA LYS A 32 5.66 1.34 -4.43
C LYS A 32 6.64 1.15 -5.59
N LYS A 33 7.67 0.32 -5.41
CA LYS A 33 8.63 -0.02 -6.46
C LYS A 33 8.07 -1.00 -7.49
N HIS A 34 6.94 -1.65 -7.20
CA HIS A 34 6.34 -2.65 -8.07
C HIS A 34 5.18 -2.09 -8.89
N GLN A 35 5.18 -2.40 -10.19
CA GLN A 35 4.15 -1.92 -11.12
C GLN A 35 2.73 -2.31 -10.70
N TRP A 36 2.53 -3.54 -10.21
CA TRP A 36 1.22 -4.02 -9.76
C TRP A 36 0.64 -3.16 -8.62
N PHE A 37 1.50 -2.66 -7.73
CA PHE A 37 1.06 -1.82 -6.62
C PHE A 37 0.80 -0.39 -7.07
N GLN A 38 1.61 0.13 -8.01
CA GLN A 38 1.34 1.43 -8.64
C GLN A 38 -0.01 1.45 -9.36
N ASN A 39 -0.37 0.34 -10.02
CA ASN A 39 -1.69 0.22 -10.67
C ASN A 39 -2.84 0.36 -9.65
N TYR A 40 -2.69 -0.16 -8.42
CA TYR A 40 -3.69 0.05 -7.36
C TYR A 40 -3.72 1.49 -6.82
N LEU A 41 -2.61 2.22 -6.84
CA LEU A 41 -2.60 3.63 -6.44
C LEU A 41 -3.21 4.56 -7.51
N ASN A 42 -3.17 4.14 -8.77
CA ASN A 42 -3.79 4.88 -9.87
C ASN A 42 -5.32 4.70 -9.90
N ASP A 43 -5.83 3.59 -9.36
CA ASP A 43 -7.26 3.38 -9.14
C ASP A 43 -7.71 4.12 -7.86
N GLU A 44 -8.67 5.03 -8.00
CA GLU A 44 -9.13 5.87 -6.89
C GLU A 44 -9.72 5.06 -5.73
N LYS A 45 -10.55 4.05 -6.04
CA LYS A 45 -11.19 3.20 -5.03
C LYS A 45 -10.15 2.40 -4.25
N TYR A 46 -9.21 1.76 -4.94
CA TYR A 46 -8.16 1.01 -4.27
C TYR A 46 -7.18 1.91 -3.51
N ARG A 47 -6.89 3.10 -4.04
CA ARG A 47 -6.07 4.11 -3.35
C ARG A 47 -6.71 4.52 -2.02
N GLU A 48 -8.00 4.85 -2.00
CA GLU A 48 -8.71 5.20 -0.76
C GLU A 48 -8.69 4.06 0.25
N LEU A 49 -8.90 2.82 -0.21
CA LEU A 49 -8.82 1.64 0.65
C LEU A 49 -7.41 1.45 1.23
N ILE A 50 -6.35 1.67 0.44
CA ILE A 50 -4.96 1.60 0.91
C ILE A 50 -4.65 2.69 1.94
N ILE A 51 -5.21 3.89 1.77
CA ILE A 51 -4.95 5.04 2.66
C ILE A 51 -5.77 4.97 3.94
N TYR A 52 -7.04 4.58 3.88
CA TYR A 52 -7.97 4.77 5.00
C TYR A 52 -8.49 3.46 5.58
N ASN A 53 -8.54 2.36 4.81
CA ASN A 53 -9.10 1.12 5.32
C ASN A 53 -8.12 0.41 6.26
N LYS A 54 -8.52 0.31 7.54
CA LYS A 54 -7.73 -0.33 8.60
C LYS A 54 -7.31 -1.76 8.26
N ASN A 55 -8.19 -2.57 7.66
CA ASN A 55 -7.89 -3.98 7.37
C ASN A 55 -6.88 -4.12 6.23
N VAL A 56 -6.99 -3.27 5.21
CA VAL A 56 -6.04 -3.19 4.10
C VAL A 56 -4.66 -2.77 4.63
N ARG A 57 -4.61 -1.68 5.41
CA ARG A 57 -3.36 -1.19 6.01
C ARG A 57 -2.70 -2.21 6.92
N GLN A 58 -3.45 -2.86 7.80
CA GLN A 58 -2.93 -3.94 8.64
C GLN A 58 -2.42 -5.14 7.84
N THR A 59 -3.05 -5.44 6.70
CA THR A 59 -2.57 -6.48 5.79
C THR A 59 -1.21 -6.11 5.22
N ILE A 60 -1.04 -4.86 4.77
CA ILE A 60 0.22 -4.31 4.26
C ILE A 60 1.31 -4.36 5.33
N GLY A 61 1.02 -3.94 6.58
CA GLY A 61 1.99 -4.00 7.68
C GLY A 61 2.50 -5.42 7.99
N LYS A 62 1.69 -6.45 7.74
CA LYS A 62 2.06 -7.86 7.96
C LYS A 62 2.89 -8.48 6.82
N PHE A 63 3.18 -7.74 5.76
CA PHE A 63 4.02 -8.25 4.67
C PHE A 63 5.47 -8.42 5.12
N LYS A 64 6.10 -9.49 4.63
CA LYS A 64 7.52 -9.74 4.84
C LYS A 64 8.26 -9.23 3.61
N THR A 65 9.15 -8.27 3.78
CA THR A 65 9.91 -7.59 2.71
C THR A 65 10.98 -8.46 2.03
N LYS A 66 11.00 -9.78 2.25
CA LYS A 66 11.97 -10.67 1.61
C LYS A 66 11.58 -10.88 0.14
N ASN A 67 12.53 -10.68 -0.78
CA ASN A 67 12.35 -10.62 -2.24
C ASN A 67 11.45 -11.69 -2.90
N SER A 68 11.29 -12.88 -2.29
CA SER A 68 10.42 -13.96 -2.81
C SER A 68 8.94 -13.81 -2.45
N TYR A 69 8.55 -12.83 -1.64
CA TYR A 69 7.17 -12.69 -1.15
C TYR A 69 6.26 -11.81 -2.00
N ASN A 70 6.76 -11.20 -3.09
CA ASN A 70 6.00 -10.19 -3.84
C ASN A 70 4.70 -10.73 -4.46
N ILE A 71 4.74 -11.87 -5.14
CA ILE A 71 3.53 -12.51 -5.73
C ILE A 71 2.51 -12.86 -4.63
N ARG A 72 2.99 -13.29 -3.45
CA ARG A 72 2.12 -13.62 -2.32
C ARG A 72 1.49 -12.36 -1.71
N CYS A 73 2.25 -11.27 -1.63
CA CYS A 73 1.77 -9.98 -1.15
C CYS A 73 0.71 -9.41 -2.10
N GLU A 74 0.95 -9.44 -3.41
CA GLU A 74 -0.01 -9.02 -4.43
C GLU A 74 -1.32 -9.79 -4.33
N LYS A 75 -1.27 -11.13 -4.40
CA LYS A 75 -2.48 -11.97 -4.28
C LYS A 75 -3.25 -11.71 -2.99
N LYS A 76 -2.54 -11.55 -1.87
CA LYS A 76 -3.15 -11.30 -0.56
C LYS A 76 -3.78 -9.91 -0.51
N LEU A 77 -3.09 -8.89 -1.02
CA LEU A 77 -3.60 -7.53 -1.05
C LEU A 77 -4.83 -7.44 -1.94
N HIS A 78 -4.76 -8.01 -3.14
CA HIS A 78 -5.87 -8.02 -4.09
C HIS A 78 -7.13 -8.65 -3.49
N LYS A 79 -6.98 -9.79 -2.82
CA LYS A 79 -8.12 -10.44 -2.13
C LYS A 79 -8.72 -9.55 -1.05
N VAL A 80 -7.91 -8.86 -0.26
CA VAL A 80 -8.41 -7.96 0.78
C VAL A 80 -9.08 -6.72 0.18
N LEU A 81 -8.53 -6.17 -0.90
CA LEU A 81 -9.15 -5.06 -1.62
C LEU A 81 -10.53 -5.45 -2.16
N LEU A 82 -10.67 -6.62 -2.82
CA LEU A 82 -11.94 -7.10 -3.35
C LEU A 82 -12.99 -7.43 -2.28
N ASN A 83 -12.56 -7.88 -1.10
CA ASN A 83 -13.49 -8.21 0.00
C ASN A 83 -14.05 -6.98 0.72
N VAL A 84 -13.44 -5.81 0.51
CA VAL A 84 -13.79 -4.54 1.17
C VAL A 84 -14.41 -3.54 0.18
N ALA A 85 -14.08 -3.69 -1.11
CA ALA A 85 -14.60 -2.93 -2.24
C ALA A 85 -16.07 -3.27 -2.54
#